data_AF-A0A838WHI2-F1
#
_entry.id   AF-A0A838WHI2-F1
#
_cell.length_a   1.000
_cell.length_b   1.000
_cell.length_c   1.000
_cell.angle_alpha   90.00
_cell.angle_beta   90.00
_cell.angle_gamma   90.00
#
_symmetry.space_group_name_H-M   'P 1'
#
loop_
_entity.id
_entity.type
_entity.pdbx_description
1 polymer ?
#
loop_
_entity_poly.entity_id
_entity_poly.type
_entity_poly.pdbx_seq_one_letter_code
_entity_poly.pdbx_strand_id
1 'polypeptide(L)'
;MRKLTIPTLSLALVVGLGACQRPVQVYSEPAAATMGAEQVILPATATNAVPAGTTLQASLDQRLSTEATNVNDTFTLTLQTPVVNANRQTVIPAGARINGRVTAV
;
A
#
# COMPACT_ATOMS: atom_id res chain seq x y z
N MET A 1 -37.43 43.93 59.36
CA MET A 1 -37.84 44.78 58.21
C MET A 1 -36.62 45.05 57.34
N ARG A 2 -36.54 44.44 56.16
CA ARG A 2 -35.76 44.91 54.99
C ARG A 2 -36.16 44.00 53.82
N LYS A 3 -37.24 44.38 53.14
CA LYS A 3 -37.72 43.71 51.93
C LYS A 3 -36.91 44.27 50.76
N LEU A 4 -36.21 43.38 50.08
CA LEU A 4 -35.30 43.65 48.98
C LEU A 4 -36.13 43.83 47.69
N THR A 5 -36.05 45.01 47.08
CA THR A 5 -36.72 45.38 45.82
C THR A 5 -35.67 45.67 44.76
N ILE A 6 -35.70 44.97 43.63
CA ILE A 6 -35.11 45.43 42.37
C ILE A 6 -36.10 45.10 41.24
N PRO A 7 -36.68 46.11 40.58
CA PRO A 7 -37.68 45.91 39.55
C PRO A 7 -37.07 45.67 38.17
N THR A 8 -37.85 44.94 37.39
CA THR A 8 -37.79 44.63 35.97
C THR A 8 -37.49 45.84 35.07
N LEU A 9 -36.56 45.67 34.11
CA LEU A 9 -36.56 46.48 32.90
C LEU A 9 -36.17 45.64 31.67
N SER A 10 -37.19 45.51 30.81
CA SER A 10 -37.24 45.14 29.41
C SER A 10 -35.96 45.26 28.58
N LEU A 11 -35.69 44.25 27.75
CA LEU A 11 -35.49 44.49 26.32
C LEU A 11 -35.70 43.20 25.51
N ALA A 12 -36.76 43.17 24.71
CA ALA A 12 -36.99 42.17 23.70
C ALA A 12 -36.05 42.41 22.50
N LEU A 13 -35.44 41.35 21.96
CA LEU A 13 -34.90 41.38 20.60
C LEU A 13 -35.02 40.02 19.91
N VAL A 14 -35.78 40.05 18.83
CA VAL A 14 -36.03 39.05 17.78
C VAL A 14 -34.71 38.55 17.17
N VAL A 15 -34.64 37.27 16.76
CA VAL A 15 -33.91 36.66 15.59
C VAL A 15 -33.92 35.15 15.87
N GLY A 16 -34.26 34.19 15.01
CA GLY A 16 -34.45 34.10 13.56
C GLY A 16 -34.20 32.62 13.23
N LEU A 17 -35.03 32.01 12.37
CA LEU A 17 -34.88 30.61 11.95
C LEU A 17 -33.50 30.37 11.32
N GLY A 18 -32.79 29.35 11.80
CA GLY A 18 -31.45 29.00 11.27
C GLY A 18 -30.90 27.73 11.89
N ALA A 19 -31.72 26.67 11.96
CA ALA A 19 -31.22 25.33 12.24
C ALA A 19 -30.44 24.80 11.03
N CYS A 20 -29.28 24.19 11.31
CA CYS A 20 -28.49 23.32 10.43
C CYS A 20 -27.45 23.96 9.49
N GLN A 21 -26.55 24.82 9.96
CA GLN A 21 -25.19 24.85 9.40
C GLN A 21 -24.15 25.09 10.51
N ARG A 22 -23.71 24.01 11.15
CA ARG A 22 -22.43 24.04 11.87
C ARG A 22 -21.34 23.77 10.82
N PRO A 23 -20.43 24.70 10.54
CA PRO A 23 -19.27 24.39 9.72
C PRO A 23 -18.44 23.34 10.48
N VAL A 24 -18.25 22.17 9.88
CA VAL A 24 -17.27 21.19 10.36
C VAL A 24 -15.90 21.85 10.22
N GLN A 25 -15.34 22.24 11.35
CA GLN A 25 -13.96 22.71 11.43
C GLN A 25 -13.06 21.48 11.27
N VAL A 26 -12.49 21.32 10.08
CA VAL A 26 -11.39 20.38 9.85
C VAL A 26 -10.14 21.04 10.40
N TYR A 27 -9.83 20.74 11.66
CA TYR A 27 -8.57 21.11 12.26
C TYR A 27 -7.49 20.20 11.69
N SER A 28 -6.71 20.72 10.74
CA SER A 28 -5.46 20.08 10.33
C SER A 28 -4.44 20.29 11.44
N GLU A 29 -4.42 19.34 12.37
CA GLU A 29 -3.42 19.31 13.42
C GLU A 29 -2.03 19.19 12.75
N PRO A 30 -1.11 20.13 12.99
CA PRO A 30 0.20 20.10 12.35
C PRO A 30 0.93 18.86 12.85
N ALA A 31 1.38 18.04 11.89
CA ALA A 31 2.11 16.80 12.10
C ALA A 31 3.33 17.06 12.98
N ALA A 32 3.18 16.90 14.29
CA ALA A 32 4.28 16.69 15.20
C ALA A 32 4.95 15.39 14.77
N ALA A 33 6.14 15.52 14.18
CA ALA A 33 7.00 14.43 13.76
C ALA A 33 7.36 13.57 14.98
N THR A 34 6.50 12.62 15.32
CA THR A 34 6.91 11.42 16.02
C THR A 34 7.31 10.45 14.94
N MET A 35 8.62 10.28 14.76
CA MET A 35 9.18 9.16 14.01
C MET A 35 8.89 7.86 14.77
N GLY A 36 7.62 7.48 14.83
CA GLY A 36 7.22 6.12 15.07
C GLY A 36 7.39 5.42 13.74
N ALA A 37 8.50 4.72 13.55
CA ALA A 37 8.57 3.71 12.53
C ALA A 37 7.45 2.70 12.86
N GLU A 38 6.31 2.84 12.19
CA GLU A 38 5.27 1.81 12.13
C GLU A 38 5.99 0.55 11.64
N GLN A 39 6.40 -0.29 12.60
CA GLN A 39 7.01 -1.56 12.30
C GLN A 39 5.90 -2.38 11.66
N VAL A 40 5.90 -2.46 10.33
CA VAL A 40 5.08 -3.42 9.60
C VAL A 40 5.46 -4.78 10.18
N ILE A 41 4.58 -5.36 11.00
CA ILE A 41 4.74 -6.74 11.46
C ILE A 41 4.40 -7.60 10.25
N LEU A 42 5.40 -7.90 9.41
CA LEU A 42 5.24 -8.91 8.38
C LEU A 42 5.02 -10.26 9.08
N PRO A 43 3.99 -11.04 8.71
CA PRO A 43 3.82 -12.38 9.25
C PRO A 43 5.09 -13.21 9.00
N ALA A 44 5.40 -14.13 9.93
CA ALA A 44 6.58 -15.01 9.92
C ALA A 44 6.64 -16.01 8.75
N THR A 45 6.03 -15.68 7.62
CA THR A 45 6.12 -16.35 6.32
C THR A 45 7.42 -16.00 5.58
N ALA A 46 8.35 -15.26 6.20
CA ALA A 46 9.64 -14.93 5.61
C ALA A 46 10.61 -16.12 5.52
N THR A 47 10.28 -17.29 6.09
CA THR A 47 11.14 -18.48 6.00
C THR A 47 11.37 -18.93 4.56
N ASN A 48 10.40 -18.72 3.66
CA ASN A 48 10.50 -19.12 2.24
C ASN A 48 10.64 -17.91 1.30
N ALA A 49 11.32 -16.84 1.74
CA ALA A 49 11.60 -15.69 0.89
C ALA A 49 12.82 -15.95 -0.02
N VAL A 50 12.73 -15.48 -1.27
CA VAL A 50 13.88 -15.37 -2.18
C VAL A 50 14.51 -13.98 -1.97
N PRO A 51 15.80 -13.90 -1.62
CA PRO A 51 16.48 -12.60 -1.48
C PRO A 51 16.44 -11.78 -2.78
N ALA A 52 16.25 -10.47 -2.66
CA ALA A 52 16.35 -9.58 -3.81
C ALA A 52 17.75 -9.67 -4.45
N GLY A 53 17.83 -9.59 -5.78
CA GLY A 53 19.08 -9.76 -6.52
C GLY A 53 19.52 -11.21 -6.70
N THR A 54 18.69 -12.20 -6.33
CA THR A 54 18.95 -13.61 -6.65
C THR A 54 18.92 -13.81 -8.16
N THR A 55 20.03 -14.27 -8.72
CA THR A 55 20.14 -14.61 -10.15
C THR A 55 19.44 -15.93 -10.45
N LEU A 56 18.51 -15.90 -11.41
CA LEU A 56 17.84 -17.10 -11.91
C LEU A 56 18.54 -17.58 -13.19
N GLN A 57 19.06 -18.81 -13.18
CA GLN A 57 19.53 -19.46 -14.40
C GLN A 57 18.37 -20.23 -15.03
N ALA A 58 17.89 -19.77 -16.17
CA ALA A 58 16.78 -20.39 -16.89
C ALA A 58 17.10 -20.51 -18.38
N SER A 59 16.53 -21.54 -19.01
CA SER A 59 16.58 -21.73 -20.47
C SER A 59 15.27 -21.24 -21.07
N LEU A 60 15.37 -20.45 -22.13
CA LEU A 60 14.19 -20.00 -22.87
C LEU A 60 13.62 -21.16 -23.70
N ASP A 61 12.31 -21.39 -23.61
CA ASP A 61 11.65 -22.54 -24.27
C ASP A 61 11.30 -22.25 -25.75
N GLN A 62 11.41 -21.00 -26.18
CA GLN A 62 11.05 -20.54 -27.52
C GLN A 62 12.08 -19.53 -28.06
N ARG A 63 12.06 -19.27 -29.37
CA ARG A 63 12.89 -18.22 -29.95
C ARG A 63 12.18 -16.86 -29.81
N LEU A 64 12.92 -15.84 -29.37
CA LEU A 64 12.48 -14.44 -29.43
C LEU A 64 13.27 -13.72 -30.53
N SER A 65 12.57 -12.92 -31.35
CA SER A 65 13.16 -12.13 -32.43
C SER A 65 12.42 -10.81 -32.60
N THR A 66 13.14 -9.72 -32.87
CA THR A 66 12.56 -8.39 -33.12
C THR A 66 11.67 -8.35 -34.38
N GLU A 67 11.80 -9.33 -35.27
CA GLU A 67 11.03 -9.40 -36.53
C GLU A 67 9.71 -10.18 -36.38
N ALA A 68 9.63 -11.09 -35.41
CA ALA A 68 8.54 -12.08 -35.32
C ALA A 68 7.83 -12.09 -33.96
N THR A 69 8.49 -11.58 -32.92
CA THR A 69 7.90 -11.39 -31.60
C THR A 69 7.22 -10.04 -31.55
N ASN A 70 6.06 -9.96 -30.90
CA ASN A 70 5.29 -8.73 -30.76
C ASN A 70 5.18 -8.31 -29.31
N VAL A 71 4.93 -7.02 -29.08
CA VAL A 71 4.53 -6.53 -27.77
C VAL A 71 3.27 -7.27 -27.32
N ASN A 72 3.24 -7.63 -26.04
CA ASN A 72 2.24 -8.44 -25.37
C ASN A 72 2.31 -9.95 -25.63
N ASP A 73 3.25 -10.43 -26.45
CA ASP A 73 3.45 -11.86 -26.66
C ASP A 73 3.95 -12.53 -25.37
N THR A 74 3.56 -13.79 -25.16
CA THR A 74 3.95 -14.55 -23.98
C THR A 74 5.15 -15.42 -24.31
N PHE A 75 6.09 -15.49 -23.38
CA PHE A 75 7.21 -16.42 -23.48
C PHE A 75 7.37 -17.24 -22.22
N THR A 76 7.97 -18.41 -22.38
CA THR A 76 8.20 -19.32 -21.27
C THR A 76 9.67 -19.69 -21.14
N LEU A 77 10.13 -19.83 -19.90
CA LEU A 77 11.45 -20.36 -19.58
C LEU A 77 11.34 -21.53 -18.60
N THR A 78 12.31 -22.42 -18.67
CA THR A 78 12.50 -23.50 -17.71
C THR A 78 13.69 -23.19 -16.81
N LEU A 79 13.48 -23.19 -15.49
CA LEU A 79 14.53 -22.94 -14.50
C LEU A 79 15.53 -24.11 -14.49
N GLN A 80 16.81 -23.83 -14.68
CA GLN A 80 17.86 -24.85 -14.80
C GLN A 80 18.42 -25.27 -13.44
N THR A 81 18.60 -24.29 -12.54
CA THR A 81 19.16 -24.51 -11.20
C THR A 81 18.11 -24.20 -10.13
N PRO A 82 17.99 -25.00 -9.06
CA PRO A 82 17.06 -24.69 -7.98
C PRO A 82 17.41 -23.36 -7.31
N VAL A 83 16.39 -22.60 -6.92
CA VAL A 83 16.55 -21.40 -6.10
C VAL A 83 16.47 -21.81 -4.63
N VAL A 84 17.45 -21.39 -3.85
CA VAL A 84 17.53 -21.63 -2.41
C VAL A 84 17.40 -20.33 -1.63
N ASN A 85 16.79 -20.38 -0.46
CA ASN A 85 16.73 -19.24 0.47
C ASN A 85 18.05 -19.09 1.26
N ALA A 86 18.11 -18.06 2.12
CA ALA A 86 19.24 -17.84 3.03
C ALA A 86 19.52 -19.03 3.98
N ASN A 87 18.52 -19.87 4.24
CA ASN A 87 18.61 -21.07 5.08
C ASN A 87 19.00 -22.34 4.31
N ARG A 88 19.40 -22.23 3.02
CA ARG A 88 19.73 -23.35 2.11
C ARG A 88 18.56 -24.31 1.85
N GLN A 89 17.34 -23.87 2.01
CA GLN A 89 16.14 -24.62 1.63
C GLN A 89 15.75 -24.27 0.20
N THR A 90 15.44 -25.28 -0.62
CA THR A 90 14.91 -25.08 -1.95
C THR A 90 13.54 -24.43 -1.87
N VAL A 91 13.41 -23.23 -2.44
CA VAL A 91 12.15 -22.48 -2.52
C VAL A 91 11.52 -22.61 -3.90
N ILE A 92 12.33 -22.72 -4.97
CA ILE A 92 11.85 -22.97 -6.33
C ILE A 92 12.68 -24.13 -6.91
N PRO A 93 12.06 -25.26 -7.29
CA PRO A 93 12.79 -26.42 -7.81
C PRO A 93 13.29 -26.18 -9.24
N ALA A 94 14.38 -26.86 -9.61
CA ALA A 94 14.76 -26.96 -11.01
C ALA A 94 13.64 -27.59 -11.84
N GLY A 95 13.52 -27.17 -13.10
CA GLY A 95 12.40 -27.50 -13.98
C GLY A 95 11.15 -26.63 -13.78
N ALA A 96 11.15 -25.71 -12.81
CA ALA A 96 10.04 -24.77 -12.65
C ALA A 96 9.86 -23.89 -13.89
N ARG A 97 8.61 -23.61 -14.23
CA ARG A 97 8.25 -22.87 -15.44
C ARG A 97 8.03 -21.39 -15.12
N ILE A 98 8.71 -20.50 -15.83
CA ILE A 98 8.66 -19.05 -15.69
C ILE A 98 7.90 -18.49 -16.88
N ASN A 99 6.79 -17.80 -16.65
CA ASN A 99 6.03 -17.13 -17.71
C ASN A 99 6.37 -15.64 -17.71
N GLY A 100 6.64 -15.10 -18.90
CA GLY A 100 6.93 -13.69 -19.11
C GLY A 100 6.10 -13.12 -20.26
N ARG A 101 6.08 -11.80 -20.36
CA ARG A 101 5.37 -11.07 -21.42
C ARG A 101 6.27 -9.98 -21.98
N VAL A 102 6.29 -9.88 -23.30
CA VAL A 102 7.06 -8.86 -24.01
C VAL A 102 6.36 -7.51 -23.87
N THR A 103 7.11 -6.46 -23.56
CA THR A 103 6.58 -5.09 -23.39
C THR A 103 7.09 -4.12 -24.44
N ALA A 104 8.18 -4.46 -25.13
CA ALA A 104 8.81 -3.70 -26.21
C ALA A 104 9.61 -4.67 -27.12
N VAL A 105 9.89 -4.25 -28.37
CA VAL A 105 10.67 -5.00 -29.37
C VAL A 105 11.70 -4.11 -30.03
#